data_AF-A0AAU9RIX3-F1
#
_entry.id   AF-A0AAU9RIX3-F1
#
_cell.length_a   1.000
_cell.length_b   1.000
_cell.length_c   1.000
_cell.angle_alpha   90.00
_cell.angle_beta   90.00
_cell.angle_gamma   90.00
#
_symmetry.space_group_name_H-M   'P 1'
#
loop_
_entity.id
_entity.type
_entity.pdbx_description
1 polymer ?
#
loop_
_entity_poly.entity_id
_entity_poly.type
_entity_poly.pdbx_seq_one_letter_code
_entity_poly.pdbx_strand_id
1 'polypeptide(L)'
;MAFLLMGFGLMVVGAGGIRPCNLAFGADQFNPNTESGKRGVDSFFNWYFFTLTFAVMVSLTLVVYVQSEVSWAIGLAIPTGFMLVSCVLFFAGRGYM
;
A
#
# COMPACT_ATOMS: atom_id res chain seq x y z
N MET A 1 -5.12 -1.03 27.26
CA MET A 1 -5.10 0.31 26.61
C MET A 1 -3.73 0.66 26.03
N ALA A 2 -2.64 0.58 26.80
CA ALA A 2 -1.29 0.93 26.33
C ALA A 2 -0.85 0.21 25.04
N PHE A 3 -1.11 -1.10 24.93
CA PHE A 3 -0.81 -1.87 23.72
C PHE A 3 -1.51 -1.33 22.45
N LEU A 4 -2.80 -0.99 22.55
CA LEU A 4 -3.58 -0.46 21.43
C LEU A 4 -3.11 0.94 21.04
N LEU A 5 -2.78 1.79 22.01
CA LEU A 5 -2.24 3.14 21.75
C LEU A 5 -0.88 3.07 21.07
N MET A 6 0.00 2.17 21.51
CA MET A 6 1.30 1.95 20.87
C MET A 6 1.13 1.42 19.45
N GLY A 7 0.27 0.42 19.23
CA GLY A 7 -0.02 -0.10 17.90
C GLY A 7 -0.58 0.96 16.96
N PHE A 8 -1.51 1.80 17.44
CA PHE A 8 -2.06 2.91 16.68
C PHE A 8 -0.98 3.97 16.37
N GLY A 9 -0.12 4.30 17.34
CA GLY A 9 1.00 5.21 17.12
C GLY A 9 1.96 4.72 16.03
N LEU A 10 2.34 3.44 16.06
CA LEU A 10 3.16 2.82 15.01
C LEU A 10 2.47 2.84 13.64
N MET A 11 1.16 2.59 13.60
CA MET A 11 0.38 2.64 12.37
C MET A 11 0.33 4.04 11.77
N VAL A 12 0.13 5.08 12.58
CA VAL A 12 0.13 6.48 12.13
C VAL A 12 1.49 6.88 11.59
N VAL A 13 2.58 6.55 12.30
CA VAL A 13 3.95 6.85 11.84
C VAL A 13 4.24 6.15 10.51
N GLY A 14 3.93 4.85 10.40
CA GLY A 14 4.14 4.10 9.17
C GLY A 14 3.30 4.61 7.99
N ALA A 15 2.02 4.89 8.21
CA ALA A 15 1.14 5.42 7.18
C ALA A 15 1.56 6.83 6.74
N GLY A 16 1.97 7.68 7.69
CA GLY A 16 2.47 9.04 7.42
C GLY A 16 3.78 9.04 6.63
N GLY A 17 4.65 8.04 6.84
CA GLY A 17 5.89 7.89 6.10
C GLY A 17 5.69 7.38 4.67
N ILE A 18 4.87 6.33 4.48
CA ILE A 18 4.74 5.63 3.18
C ILE A 18 3.91 6.42 2.17
N ARG A 19 2.78 6.98 2.59
CA ARG A 19 1.82 7.61 1.67
C ARG A 19 2.39 8.76 0.81
N PRO A 20 3.17 9.71 1.35
CA PRO A 20 3.67 10.82 0.53
C PRO A 20 4.81 10.43 -0.41
N CYS A 21 5.60 9.40 -0.08
CA CYS A 21 6.78 9.03 -0.87
C CYS A 21 6.53 7.92 -1.89
N ASN A 22 5.58 7.01 -1.65
CA ASN A 22 5.38 5.83 -2.48
C ASN A 22 5.06 6.17 -3.95
N LEU A 23 4.20 7.16 -4.17
CA LEU A 23 3.80 7.57 -5.51
C LEU A 23 4.94 8.25 -6.28
N ALA A 24 5.67 9.14 -5.60
CA ALA A 24 6.82 9.84 -6.18
C ALA A 24 7.92 8.84 -6.55
N PHE A 25 8.26 7.93 -5.64
CA PHE A 25 9.24 6.87 -5.90
C PHE A 25 8.85 5.98 -7.08
N GLY A 26 7.56 5.62 -7.22
CA GLY A 26 7.07 4.86 -8.36
C GLY A 26 7.17 5.61 -9.68
N ALA A 27 6.85 6.91 -9.68
CA ALA A 27 6.98 7.76 -10.87
C ALA A 27 8.45 7.96 -11.27
N ASP A 28 9.36 8.05 -10.31
CA ASP A 28 10.81 8.23 -10.55
C ASP A 28 11.47 7.02 -11.25
N GLN A 29 10.80 5.87 -11.31
CA GLN A 29 11.30 4.70 -12.06
C GLN A 29 11.25 4.90 -13.58
N PHE A 30 10.46 5.86 -14.07
CA PHE A 30 10.31 6.14 -15.50
C PHE A 30 11.24 7.28 -15.93
N ASN A 31 11.91 7.13 -17.07
CA ASN A 31 12.80 8.18 -17.59
C ASN A 31 11.98 9.31 -18.25
N PRO A 32 11.98 10.54 -17.71
CA PRO A 32 11.19 11.65 -18.25
C PRO A 32 11.71 12.17 -19.60
N ASN A 33 12.95 11.83 -19.97
CA ASN A 33 13.57 12.27 -21.22
C ASN A 33 13.20 11.40 -22.43
N THR A 34 12.51 10.27 -22.21
CA THR A 34 12.05 9.40 -23.30
C THR A 34 10.53 9.48 -23.46
N GLU A 35 10.06 9.45 -24.71
CA GLU A 35 8.62 9.37 -25.02
C GLU A 35 7.95 8.16 -24.36
N SER A 36 8.67 7.03 -24.27
CA SER A 36 8.19 5.82 -23.61
C SER A 36 8.04 6.00 -22.10
N GLY A 37 8.97 6.72 -21.44
CA GLY A 37 8.89 6.98 -20.00
C GLY A 37 7.74 7.92 -19.65
N LYS A 38 7.53 8.99 -20.43
CA LYS A 38 6.37 9.89 -20.24
C LYS A 38 5.03 9.14 -20.34
N ARG A 39 4.85 8.32 -21.38
CA ARG A 39 3.65 7.46 -21.52
C ARG A 39 3.54 6.43 -20.39
N GLY A 40 4.68 5.92 -19.91
CA GLY A 40 4.76 5.00 -18.78
C GLY A 40 4.23 5.62 -17.49
N VAL A 41 4.61 6.86 -17.20
CA VAL A 41 4.11 7.62 -16.03
C VAL A 41 2.59 7.77 -16.10
N ASP A 42 2.03 8.22 -17.23
CA ASP A 42 0.57 8.37 -17.38
C ASP A 42 -0.17 7.05 -17.17
N SER A 43 0.35 5.95 -17.72
CA SER A 43 -0.21 4.60 -17.53
C SER A 43 -0.10 4.14 -16.07
N PHE A 44 1.02 4.42 -15.41
CA PHE A 44 1.25 4.12 -14.00
C PHE A 44 0.21 4.80 -13.10
N PHE A 45 -0.03 6.10 -13.28
CA PHE A 45 -1.04 6.82 -12.49
C PHE A 45 -2.46 6.26 -12.73
N ASN A 46 -2.82 5.94 -13.98
CA ASN A 46 -4.12 5.33 -14.28
C ASN A 46 -4.30 3.98 -13.57
N TRP A 47 -3.32 3.09 -13.67
CA TRP A 47 -3.38 1.78 -13.00
C TRP A 47 -3.33 1.91 -11.47
N TYR A 48 -2.55 2.85 -10.94
CA TYR A 48 -2.47 3.11 -9.51
C TYR A 48 -3.84 3.51 -8.95
N PHE A 49 -4.51 4.50 -9.55
CA PHE A 49 -5.82 4.94 -9.06
C PHE A 49 -6.93 3.92 -9.28
N PHE A 50 -6.88 3.18 -10.39
CA PHE A 50 -7.83 2.10 -10.64
C PHE A 50 -7.72 1.00 -9.57
N THR A 51 -6.51 0.50 -9.34
CA THR A 51 -6.25 -0.56 -8.34
C THR A 51 -6.49 -0.07 -6.92
N LEU A 52 -6.12 1.17 -6.59
CA LEU A 52 -6.40 1.77 -5.28
C LEU A 52 -7.91 1.85 -5.02
N THR A 53 -8.69 2.32 -5.99
CA THR A 53 -10.16 2.42 -5.85
C THR A 53 -10.77 1.05 -5.62
N PHE A 54 -10.34 0.05 -6.40
CA PHE A 54 -10.79 -1.33 -6.21
C PHE A 54 -10.40 -1.89 -4.83
N ALA A 55 -9.17 -1.66 -4.38
CA ALA A 55 -8.70 -2.10 -3.07
C ALA A 55 -9.48 -1.44 -1.92
N VAL A 56 -9.84 -0.14 -2.04
CA VAL A 56 -10.70 0.54 -1.06
C VAL A 56 -12.10 -0.07 -1.04
N MET A 57 -12.71 -0.34 -2.20
CA MET A 57 -14.03 -1.01 -2.25
C MET A 57 -14.00 -2.38 -1.55
N VAL A 58 -12.96 -3.19 -1.80
CA VAL A 58 -12.78 -4.49 -1.15
C VAL A 58 -12.53 -4.33 0.35
N SER A 59 -11.72 -3.35 0.75
CA SER A 59 -11.41 -3.12 2.17
C SER A 59 -12.64 -2.71 2.96
N LEU A 60 -13.44 -1.79 2.42
CA LEU A 60 -14.66 -1.29 3.07
C LEU A 60 -15.81 -2.31 3.09
N THR A 61 -15.71 -3.40 2.31
CA THR A 61 -16.73 -4.46 2.26
C THR A 61 -16.24 -5.72 2.95
N LEU A 62 -15.28 -6.44 2.35
CA LEU A 62 -14.82 -7.74 2.84
C LEU A 62 -14.02 -7.63 4.14
N VAL A 63 -13.09 -6.68 4.25
CA VAL A 63 -12.25 -6.57 5.46
C VAL A 63 -13.10 -6.08 6.64
N VAL A 64 -13.99 -5.11 6.42
CA VAL A 64 -14.94 -4.65 7.44
C VAL A 64 -15.86 -5.79 7.87
N TYR A 65 -16.41 -6.58 6.94
CA TYR A 65 -17.23 -7.76 7.27
C TYR A 65 -16.48 -8.76 8.15
N VAL A 66 -15.21 -9.07 7.84
CA VAL A 66 -14.39 -9.96 8.66
C VAL A 66 -14.13 -9.36 10.05
N GLN A 67 -13.91 -8.05 10.14
CA GLN A 67 -13.69 -7.36 11.41
C GLN A 67 -14.94 -7.33 12.30
N SER A 68 -16.13 -7.18 11.72
CA SER A 68 -17.38 -7.05 12.48
C SER A 68 -18.02 -8.41 12.81
N GLU A 69 -18.05 -9.36 11.87
CA GLU A 69 -18.80 -10.60 12.00
C GLU A 69 -17.95 -11.84 12.33
N VAL A 70 -16.66 -11.84 11.97
CA VAL A 70 -15.82 -13.05 12.10
C VAL A 70 -14.86 -12.93 13.29
N SER A 71 -13.90 -12.02 13.21
CA SER A 71 -12.93 -11.79 14.28
C SER A 71 -12.09 -10.55 14.00
N TRP A 72 -11.97 -9.70 15.01
CA TRP A 72 -11.12 -8.53 14.96
C TRP A 72 -9.63 -8.88 14.73
N ALA A 73 -9.17 -9.98 15.32
CA ALA A 73 -7.79 -10.44 15.15
C ALA A 73 -7.47 -10.83 13.70
N ILE A 74 -8.38 -11.57 13.05
CA ILE A 74 -8.25 -11.97 11.64
C ILE A 74 -8.35 -10.74 10.74
N GLY A 75 -9.32 -9.86 11.02
CA GLY A 75 -9.53 -8.63 10.25
C GLY A 75 -8.35 -7.65 10.30
N LEU A 76 -7.53 -7.67 11.36
CA LEU A 76 -6.27 -6.93 11.43
C LEU A 76 -5.07 -7.70 10.86
N ALA A 77 -5.10 -9.02 10.89
CA ALA A 77 -4.05 -9.86 10.30
C ALA A 77 -4.00 -9.70 8.77
N ILE A 78 -5.16 -9.51 8.10
CA ILE A 78 -5.24 -9.33 6.64
C ILE A 78 -4.37 -8.15 6.15
N PRO A 79 -4.60 -6.88 6.56
CA PRO A 79 -3.78 -5.76 6.12
C PRO A 79 -2.32 -5.88 6.57
N THR A 80 -2.07 -6.48 7.74
CA THR A 80 -0.71 -6.74 8.24
C THR A 80 0.04 -7.70 7.31
N GLY A 81 -0.60 -8.77 6.86
CA GLY A 81 -0.04 -9.74 5.92
C GLY A 81 0.27 -9.11 4.56
N PHE A 82 -0.65 -8.31 4.01
CA PHE A 82 -0.41 -7.58 2.76
C PHE A 82 0.77 -6.59 2.89
N MET A 83 0.89 -5.90 4.03
CA MET A 83 2.03 -5.02 4.27
C MET A 83 3.36 -5.80 4.33
N LEU A 84 3.39 -6.96 5.00
CA LEU A 84 4.57 -7.82 5.04
C LEU A 84 4.98 -8.29 3.64
N VAL A 85 4.02 -8.73 2.82
CA VAL A 85 4.28 -9.12 1.43
C VAL A 85 4.82 -7.93 0.63
N SER A 86 4.22 -6.74 0.79
CA SER A 86 4.70 -5.52 0.14
C SER A 86 6.15 -5.19 0.51
N CYS A 87 6.52 -5.28 1.80
CA CYS A 87 7.90 -5.09 2.24
C CYS A 87 8.84 -6.11 1.60
N VAL A 88 8.47 -7.41 1.58
CA VAL A 88 9.30 -8.45 0.94
C VAL A 88 9.53 -8.15 -0.53
N LEU A 89 8.48 -7.79 -1.28
CA LEU A 89 8.59 -7.46 -2.71
C LEU A 89 9.46 -6.21 -2.94
N PHE A 90 9.27 -5.17 -2.12
CA PHE A 90 10.05 -3.93 -2.21
C PHE A 90 11.55 -4.18 -1.98
N PHE A 91 11.90 -4.95 -0.95
CA PHE A 91 13.30 -5.29 -0.67
C PHE A 91 13.88 -6.28 -1.68
N ALA A 92 13.09 -7.21 -2.21
CA ALA A 92 13.53 -8.11 -3.27
C ALA A 92 13.91 -7.33 -4.55
N GLY A 93 13.13 -6.31 -4.91
CA GLY A 93 13.43 -5.44 -6.07
C GLY A 93 14.77 -4.71 -5.96
N ARG A 94 15.21 -4.38 -4.74
CA ARG A 94 16.52 -3.77 -4.50
C ARG A 94 17.70 -4.66 -4.90
N GLY A 95 17.53 -5.98 -4.87
CA GLY A 95 18.59 -6.92 -5.26
C GLY A 95 18.81 -7.04 -6.78
N TYR A 96 17.88 -6.51 -7.58
CA TYR A 96 17.93 -6.54 -9.05
C TYR A 96 18.28 -5.19 -9.70
N MET A 97 18.44 -4.12 -8.90
CA MET A 97 18.97 -2.82 -9.29
C MET A 97 20.46 -2.75 -9.00
#